data_AF-A0A2E0ZP61-F1
#
_entry.id   AF-A0A2E0ZP61-F1
#
_cell.length_a   1.000
_cell.length_b   1.000
_cell.length_c   1.000
_cell.angle_alpha   90.00
_cell.angle_beta   90.00
_cell.angle_gamma   90.00
#
_symmetry.space_group_name_H-M   'P 1'
#
loop_
_entity.id
_entity.type
_entity.pdbx_description
1 polymer ?
#
loop_
_entity_poly.entity_id
_entity_poly.type
_entity_poly.pdbx_seq_one_letter_code
_entity_poly.pdbx_strand_id
1 'polypeptide(L)'
;MVKLSKRLRQAIETLSEALPLTAPVKITRPKNMDEWGSCEKLESPDRFIIRINQRLTDDYAISILAHEWAHARAWTDDPAIPNHGPEWGIAYSRCYRALFEP
;
A
#
# COMPACT_ATOMS: atom_id res chain seq x y z
N MET A 1 0.22 4.90 -19.01
CA MET A 1 0.52 4.57 -17.59
C MET A 1 1.67 5.45 -17.15
N VAL A 2 1.58 6.18 -16.03
CA VAL A 2 2.66 7.08 -15.61
C VAL A 2 3.77 6.28 -14.95
N LYS A 3 5.01 6.57 -15.34
CA LYS A 3 6.20 5.92 -14.78
C LYS A 3 6.34 6.33 -13.31
N LEU A 4 6.51 5.37 -12.42
CA LEU A 4 6.79 5.64 -11.01
C LEU A 4 8.09 6.45 -10.88
N SER A 5 8.16 7.34 -9.89
CA SER A 5 9.39 8.05 -9.55
C SER A 5 10.43 7.07 -8.97
N LYS A 6 11.70 7.48 -8.93
CA LYS A 6 12.76 6.66 -8.32
C LYS A 6 12.50 6.43 -6.83
N ARG A 7 12.07 7.47 -6.10
CA ARG A 7 11.79 7.38 -4.66
C ARG A 7 10.64 6.44 -4.35
N LEU A 8 9.55 6.53 -5.11
CA LEU A 8 8.41 5.63 -4.91
C LEU A 8 8.77 4.17 -5.24
N ARG A 9 9.60 3.92 -6.26
CA ARG A 9 10.14 2.57 -6.52
C ARG A 9 10.96 2.03 -5.35
N GLN A 10 11.87 2.84 -4.80
CA GLN A 10 12.67 2.45 -3.66
C GLN A 10 11.81 2.12 -2.43
N ALA A 11 10.76 2.90 -2.17
CA ALA A 11 9.83 2.63 -1.08
C ALA A 11 9.10 1.29 -1.27
N ILE A 12 8.68 0.98 -2.50
CA ILE A 12 8.06 -0.31 -2.84
C ILE A 12 9.03 -1.47 -2.62
N GLU A 13 10.27 -1.35 -3.08
CA GLU A 13 11.32 -2.36 -2.88
C GLU A 13 11.57 -2.59 -1.39
N THR A 14 11.73 -1.51 -0.62
CA THR A 14 11.95 -1.56 0.84
C THR A 14 10.79 -2.29 1.56
N LEU A 15 9.54 -1.94 1.24
CA LEU A 15 8.38 -2.61 1.82
C LEU A 15 8.26 -4.07 1.37
N SER A 16 8.59 -4.38 0.12
CA SER A 16 8.54 -5.74 -0.42
C SER A 16 9.53 -6.66 0.28
N GLU A 17 10.73 -6.16 0.57
CA GLU A 17 11.79 -6.90 1.26
C GLU A 17 11.53 -7.03 2.76
N ALA A 18 11.21 -5.93 3.44
CA ALA A 18 11.03 -5.92 4.89
C ALA A 18 9.68 -6.51 5.33
N LEU A 19 8.64 -6.29 4.52
CA LEU A 19 7.25 -6.57 4.84
C LEU A 19 6.53 -7.22 3.64
N PRO A 20 6.93 -8.43 3.23
CA PRO A 20 6.35 -9.13 2.08
C PRO A 20 4.85 -9.41 2.30
N LEU A 21 4.04 -9.23 1.25
CA LEU A 21 2.61 -9.52 1.24
C LEU A 21 2.35 -11.00 0.97
N THR A 22 1.15 -11.48 1.33
CA THR A 22 0.74 -12.88 1.14
C THR A 22 0.41 -13.22 -0.32
N ALA A 23 0.15 -12.21 -1.15
CA ALA A 23 -0.12 -12.35 -2.58
C ALA A 23 0.66 -11.28 -3.38
N PRO A 24 0.89 -11.49 -4.69
CA PRO A 24 1.52 -10.48 -5.55
C PRO A 24 0.79 -9.14 -5.50
N VAL A 25 1.54 -8.03 -5.64
CA VAL A 25 0.94 -6.68 -5.63
C VAL A 25 1.21 -5.95 -6.94
N LYS A 26 0.17 -5.30 -7.46
CA LYS A 26 0.26 -4.35 -8.58
C LYS A 26 0.03 -2.94 -8.07
N ILE A 27 1.01 -2.07 -8.28
CA ILE A 27 0.93 -0.67 -7.89
C ILE A 27 0.69 0.21 -9.11
N THR A 28 -0.29 1.11 -9.03
CA THR A 28 -0.64 2.02 -10.11
C THR A 28 -0.86 3.45 -9.62
N ARG A 29 -0.70 4.44 -10.52
CA ARG A 29 -0.99 5.85 -10.25
C ARG A 29 -2.06 6.39 -11.19
N PRO A 30 -3.36 6.23 -10.89
CA PRO A 30 -4.42 6.76 -11.73
C PRO A 30 -4.51 8.29 -11.65
N LYS A 31 -4.89 8.92 -12.76
CA LYS A 31 -5.14 10.38 -12.84
C LYS A 31 -6.47 10.77 -12.18
N ASN A 32 -7.51 9.97 -12.42
CA ASN A 32 -8.89 10.25 -12.01
C ASN A 32 -9.24 9.28 -10.90
N MET A 33 -9.12 9.78 -9.67
CA MET A 33 -9.46 9.06 -8.45
C MET A 33 -9.82 10.13 -7.41
N ASP A 34 -10.93 9.95 -6.73
CA ASP A 34 -11.43 10.89 -5.73
C ASP A 34 -10.65 10.75 -4.40
N GLU A 35 -10.22 9.53 -4.11
CA GLU A 35 -9.39 9.18 -2.95
C GLU A 35 -7.90 9.42 -3.21
N TRP A 36 -7.12 9.49 -2.13
CA TRP A 36 -5.67 9.63 -2.19
C TRP A 36 -4.94 8.31 -2.41
N GLY A 37 -5.49 7.22 -1.89
CA GLY A 37 -5.01 5.86 -2.08
C GLY A 37 -6.15 4.86 -1.92
N SER A 38 -5.95 3.66 -2.45
CA SER A 38 -6.82 2.53 -2.17
C SER A 38 -6.08 1.20 -2.33
N CYS A 39 -6.55 0.20 -1.59
CA CYS A 39 -6.11 -1.18 -1.66
C CYS A 39 -7.31 -2.09 -1.91
N GLU A 40 -7.15 -3.02 -2.84
CA GLU A 40 -8.16 -4.02 -3.19
C GLU A 40 -7.46 -5.38 -3.36
N LYS A 41 -8.09 -6.44 -2.87
CA LYS A 41 -7.70 -7.82 -3.17
C LYS A 41 -8.57 -8.38 -4.28
N LEU A 42 -7.94 -8.93 -5.31
CA LEU A 42 -8.61 -9.70 -6.36
C LEU A 42 -8.37 -11.18 -6.09
N GLU A 43 -9.42 -12.00 -6.14
CA GLU A 43 -9.33 -13.45 -5.92
C GLU A 43 -8.89 -14.22 -7.18
N SER A 44 -9.12 -13.68 -8.39
CA SER A 44 -8.80 -14.36 -9.64
C SER A 44 -8.25 -13.41 -10.72
N PRO A 45 -6.94 -13.40 -10.96
CA PRO A 45 -5.90 -14.10 -10.19
C PRO A 45 -5.71 -13.46 -8.81
N ASP A 46 -5.29 -14.27 -7.82
CA ASP A 46 -4.99 -13.81 -6.46
C ASP A 46 -3.87 -12.75 -6.46
N ARG A 47 -4.24 -11.51 -6.13
CA ARG A 47 -3.30 -10.38 -6.04
C ARG A 47 -3.92 -9.16 -5.35
N PHE A 48 -3.06 -8.33 -4.80
CA PHE A 48 -3.41 -6.97 -4.37
C PHE A 48 -3.26 -5.96 -5.51
N ILE A 49 -4.14 -4.98 -5.54
CA ILE A 49 -4.01 -3.76 -6.36
C ILE A 49 -3.98 -2.57 -5.41
N ILE A 50 -2.84 -1.87 -5.39
CA ILE A 50 -2.69 -0.60 -4.69
C ILE A 50 -2.71 0.53 -5.73
N ARG A 51 -3.57 1.52 -5.49
CA ARG A 51 -3.71 2.70 -6.34
C ARG A 51 -3.33 3.92 -5.51
N ILE A 52 -2.46 4.77 -6.05
CA ILE A 52 -2.05 6.02 -5.37
C ILE A 52 -2.31 7.17 -6.32
N ASN A 53 -3.09 8.15 -5.87
CA ASN A 53 -3.50 9.28 -6.70
C ASN A 53 -2.28 9.94 -7.36
N GLN A 54 -2.31 10.09 -8.69
CA GLN A 54 -1.18 10.64 -9.43
C GLN A 54 -0.91 12.13 -9.10
N ARG A 55 -1.90 12.83 -8.51
CA ARG A 55 -1.79 14.23 -8.10
C ARG A 55 -0.87 14.45 -6.90
N LEU A 56 -0.57 13.40 -6.13
CA LEU A 56 0.28 13.49 -4.95
C LEU A 56 1.76 13.67 -5.32
N THR A 57 2.47 14.48 -4.53
CA THR A 57 3.94 14.52 -4.56
C THR A 57 4.51 13.18 -4.09
N ASP A 58 5.81 12.95 -4.31
CA ASP A 58 6.45 11.70 -3.91
C ASP A 58 6.35 11.45 -2.39
N ASP A 59 6.53 12.47 -1.55
CA ASP A 59 6.48 12.31 -0.09
C ASP A 59 5.09 11.87 0.38
N TYR A 60 4.04 12.54 -0.12
CA TYR A 60 2.68 12.13 0.18
C TYR A 60 2.35 10.76 -0.42
N ALA A 61 2.80 10.48 -1.65
CA ALA A 61 2.59 9.18 -2.27
C ALA A 61 3.24 8.04 -1.47
N ILE A 62 4.42 8.25 -0.88
CA ILE A 62 5.10 7.26 -0.03
C ILE A 62 4.35 7.07 1.30
N SER A 63 3.84 8.14 1.91
CA SER A 63 3.01 8.03 3.12
C SER A 63 1.70 7.28 2.84
N ILE A 64 1.06 7.54 1.71
CA ILE A 64 -0.14 6.81 1.28
C ILE A 64 0.22 5.35 0.94
N LEU A 65 1.37 5.09 0.30
CA LEU A 65 1.84 3.73 0.06
C LEU A 65 1.97 2.94 1.38
N ALA A 66 2.52 3.55 2.44
CA ALA A 66 2.62 2.90 3.75
C ALA A 66 1.24 2.52 4.32
N HIS A 67 0.24 3.39 4.12
CA HIS A 67 -1.15 3.17 4.54
C HIS A 67 -1.79 2.00 3.77
N GLU A 68 -1.72 2.03 2.43
CA GLU A 68 -2.33 1.00 1.59
C GLU A 68 -1.61 -0.35 1.69
N TRP A 69 -0.29 -0.35 1.89
CA TRP A 69 0.46 -1.59 2.14
C TRP A 69 0.06 -2.24 3.46
N ALA A 70 -0.26 -1.44 4.48
CA ALA A 70 -0.77 -1.95 5.74
C ALA A 70 -2.14 -2.62 5.57
N HIS A 71 -3.03 -2.06 4.73
CA HIS A 71 -4.28 -2.74 4.36
C HIS A 71 -4.04 -4.08 3.68
N ALA A 72 -3.13 -4.13 2.69
CA ALA A 72 -2.80 -5.39 2.02
C ALA A 72 -2.23 -6.44 3.01
N ARG A 73 -1.42 -6.01 3.98
CA ARG A 73 -0.76 -6.89 4.95
C ARG A 73 -1.71 -7.41 6.03
N ALA A 74 -2.66 -6.57 6.46
CA ALA A 74 -3.66 -6.91 7.45
C ALA A 74 -4.98 -7.38 6.81
N TRP A 75 -4.97 -7.70 5.52
CA TRP A 75 -6.19 -8.08 4.80
C TRP A 75 -6.83 -9.32 5.42
N THR A 76 -8.13 -9.22 5.65
CA THR A 76 -8.98 -10.30 6.15
C THR A 76 -10.35 -10.17 5.52
N ASP A 77 -10.97 -11.30 5.22
CA ASP A 77 -12.34 -11.35 4.69
C ASP A 77 -13.38 -11.43 5.82
N ASP A 78 -12.95 -11.36 7.09
CA ASP A 78 -13.82 -11.32 8.26
C ASP A 78 -14.44 -9.92 8.45
N PRO A 79 -15.75 -9.74 8.23
CA PRO A 79 -16.41 -8.44 8.32
C PRO A 79 -16.51 -7.91 9.76
N ALA A 80 -16.25 -8.73 10.78
CA ALA A 80 -16.23 -8.28 12.17
C ALA A 80 -14.95 -7.49 12.50
N ILE A 81 -13.90 -7.63 11.70
CA ILE A 81 -12.64 -6.92 11.88
C ILE A 81 -12.70 -5.58 11.14
N PRO A 82 -12.55 -4.43 11.84
CA PRO A 82 -12.56 -3.12 11.19
C PRO A 82 -11.41 -2.96 10.19
N ASN A 83 -11.63 -2.19 9.11
CA ASN A 83 -10.60 -1.87 8.12
C ASN A 83 -9.30 -1.29 8.72
N HIS A 84 -9.41 -0.58 9.84
CA HIS A 84 -8.31 -0.01 10.62
C HIS A 84 -8.22 -0.61 12.03
N GLY A 85 -8.42 -1.93 12.14
CA GLY A 85 -8.31 -2.68 13.40
C GLY A 85 -6.88 -2.77 13.96
N PRO A 86 -6.69 -3.46 15.11
CA PRO A 86 -5.38 -3.63 15.74
C PRO A 86 -4.30 -4.20 14.80
N GLU A 87 -4.64 -5.17 13.97
CA GLU A 87 -3.76 -5.81 13.00
C GLU A 87 -3.27 -4.81 11.95
N TRP A 88 -4.17 -3.95 11.47
CA TRP A 88 -3.82 -2.85 10.58
C TRP A 88 -2.90 -1.84 11.27
N GLY A 89 -3.17 -1.46 12.52
CA GLY A 89 -2.32 -0.54 13.28
C GLY A 89 -0.90 -1.08 13.46
N ILE A 90 -0.77 -2.37 13.77
CA ILE A 90 0.53 -3.05 13.85
C ILE A 90 1.22 -3.05 12.49
N ALA A 91 0.51 -3.41 11.41
CA ALA A 91 1.06 -3.41 10.06
C ALA A 91 1.52 -2.01 9.63
N TYR A 92 0.72 -0.98 9.89
CA TYR A 92 1.03 0.41 9.57
C TYR A 92 2.25 0.92 10.32
N SER A 93 2.36 0.64 11.62
CA SER A 93 3.55 1.02 12.40
C SER A 93 4.84 0.40 11.85
N ARG A 94 4.78 -0.84 11.37
CA ARG A 94 5.92 -1.53 10.74
C ARG A 94 6.26 -0.91 9.38
N CYS A 95 5.26 -0.60 8.56
CA CYS A 95 5.46 0.07 7.27
C CYS A 95 6.07 1.46 7.46
N TYR A 96 5.60 2.20 8.47
CA TYR A 96 6.12 3.52 8.81
C TYR A 96 7.60 3.42 9.21
N ARG A 97 7.94 2.53 10.14
CA ARG A 97 9.34 2.34 10.57
C ARG A 97 10.24 1.99 9.39
N ALA A 98 9.83 1.04 8.55
CA ALA A 98 10.63 0.62 7.39
C ALA A 98 10.89 1.76 6.38
N LEU A 99 10.00 2.74 6.25
CA LEU A 99 10.10 3.80 5.26
C LEU A 99 10.66 5.13 5.79
N PHE A 100 10.42 5.44 7.06
CA PHE A 100 10.69 6.77 7.63
C PHE A 100 11.64 6.73 8.83
N GLU A 101 11.88 5.55 9.42
CA GLU A 101 12.81 5.33 10.53
C GLU A 101 13.70 4.10 10.29
N PRO A 102 14.46 4.05 9.17
CA PRO A 102 15.26 2.89 8.78
C PRO A 102 16.45 2.64 9.70
#